data_AF-K9WXJ4-F1
#
_entry.id   AF-K9WXJ4-F1
#
_cell.length_a   1.000
_cell.length_b   1.000
_cell.length_c   1.000
_cell.angle_alpha   90.00
_cell.angle_beta   90.00
_cell.angle_gamma   90.00
#
_symmetry.space_group_name_H-M   'P 1'
#
loop_
_entity.id
_entity.type
_entity.pdbx_description
1 polymer ?
#
loop_
_entity_poly.entity_id
_entity_poly.type
_entity_poly.pdbx_seq_one_letter_code
_entity_poly.pdbx_strand_id
1 'polypeptide(L)'
;MIKESDNLLKKQKKYFMLIGISVYESQAIEYKLKSLSKFIPLTPDNIFADITKDDFLARGNILEKKTLGFIFNSLKERGMSLDENAELLINKFVHDRNTVIHHLVKLPGFNLNTEEGIEKGIHFLNEYRKTIQDINDIFDPILINLHILLLENVDIIDEPKKYQESLNKLRSLLNESLTRAGGSLEIEFHNNLDEHFSYLDTNSFNKNHFSTLKPQDKKKKLWQNTKILRALSRIGVDIANQDGWISLSICEQRLKTEYPEIKPDNYGFKTFLEIIKISNMFKVKKSKCKKQNKYKFYFRFHQEKNDICR
;
A
#
# COMPACT_ATOMS: atom_id res chain seq x y z
N MET A 1 -40.02 35.97 -6.09
CA MET A 1 -40.40 34.63 -6.61
C MET A 1 -39.58 34.16 -7.81
N ILE A 2 -39.73 34.67 -9.05
CA ILE A 2 -38.96 34.13 -10.21
C ILE A 2 -37.44 34.29 -10.03
N LYS A 3 -36.95 35.46 -9.61
CA LYS A 3 -35.51 35.71 -9.38
C LYS A 3 -34.89 34.87 -8.25
N GLU A 4 -35.65 34.56 -7.19
CA GLU A 4 -35.16 33.75 -6.06
C GLU A 4 -35.04 32.28 -6.44
N SER A 5 -36.01 31.77 -7.23
CA SER A 5 -35.95 30.42 -7.81
C SER A 5 -34.73 30.23 -8.72
N ASP A 6 -34.39 31.25 -9.52
CA ASP A 6 -33.23 31.22 -10.41
C ASP A 6 -31.90 31.22 -9.64
N ASN A 7 -31.82 31.97 -8.54
CA ASN A 7 -30.61 32.03 -7.72
C ASN A 7 -30.35 30.71 -6.98
N LEU A 8 -31.40 30.13 -6.39
CA LEU A 8 -31.32 28.82 -5.73
C LEU A 8 -30.84 27.74 -6.71
N LEU A 9 -31.41 27.67 -7.91
CA LEU A 9 -31.01 26.72 -8.93
C LEU A 9 -29.55 26.90 -9.36
N LYS A 10 -29.07 28.13 -9.48
CA LYS A 10 -27.65 28.43 -9.77
C LYS A 10 -26.73 27.91 -8.67
N LYS A 11 -27.10 28.10 -7.40
CA LYS A 11 -26.34 27.57 -6.25
C LYS A 11 -26.33 26.04 -6.21
N GLN A 12 -27.47 25.40 -6.49
CA GLN A 12 -27.55 23.93 -6.59
C GLN A 12 -26.63 23.37 -7.67
N LYS A 13 -26.63 23.97 -8.88
CA LYS A 13 -25.73 23.56 -9.98
C LYS A 13 -24.26 23.68 -9.58
N LYS A 14 -23.88 24.81 -8.97
CA LYS A 14 -22.51 25.02 -8.46
C LYS A 14 -22.14 23.95 -7.43
N TYR A 15 -23.04 23.66 -6.50
CA TYR A 15 -22.84 22.65 -5.47
C TYR A 15 -22.62 21.25 -6.06
N PHE A 16 -23.48 20.80 -6.98
CA PHE A 16 -23.31 19.50 -7.64
C PHE A 16 -22.02 19.40 -8.46
N MET A 17 -21.64 20.48 -9.15
CA MET A 17 -20.35 20.55 -9.84
C MET A 17 -19.18 20.38 -8.86
N LEU A 18 -19.22 21.06 -7.71
CA LEU A 18 -18.19 20.93 -6.68
C LEU A 18 -18.12 19.53 -6.07
N ILE A 19 -19.26 18.83 -5.90
CA ILE A 19 -19.26 17.41 -5.51
C ILE A 19 -18.48 16.60 -6.55
N GLY A 20 -18.85 16.71 -7.82
CA GLY A 20 -18.21 15.96 -8.90
C GLY A 20 -16.70 16.16 -8.95
N ILE A 21 -16.26 17.42 -8.87
CA ILE A 21 -14.83 17.78 -8.82
C ILE A 21 -14.16 17.17 -7.58
N SER A 22 -14.74 17.35 -6.40
CA SER A 22 -14.14 16.85 -5.14
C SER A 22 -14.03 15.32 -5.13
N VAL A 23 -15.04 14.62 -5.66
CA VAL A 23 -15.00 13.16 -5.80
C VAL A 23 -13.88 12.74 -6.75
N TYR A 24 -13.78 13.37 -7.92
CA TYR A 24 -12.71 13.08 -8.89
C TYR A 24 -11.31 13.32 -8.29
N GLU A 25 -11.09 14.49 -7.68
CA GLU A 25 -9.81 14.85 -7.07
C GLU A 25 -9.45 13.86 -5.93
N SER A 26 -10.42 13.47 -5.10
CA SER A 26 -10.19 12.49 -4.03
C SER A 26 -9.85 11.09 -4.56
N GLN A 27 -10.46 10.66 -5.67
CA GLN A 27 -10.17 9.39 -6.31
C GLN A 27 -8.78 9.40 -6.98
N ALA A 28 -8.36 10.54 -7.52
CA ALA A 28 -7.01 10.70 -8.07
C ALA A 28 -5.95 10.53 -6.97
N ILE A 29 -6.15 11.12 -5.78
CA ILE A 29 -5.27 10.89 -4.62
C ILE A 29 -5.23 9.41 -4.25
N GLU A 30 -6.39 8.74 -4.20
CA GLU A 30 -6.45 7.31 -3.89
C GLU A 30 -5.65 6.46 -4.89
N TYR A 31 -5.74 6.78 -6.18
CA TYR A 31 -4.94 6.14 -7.21
C TYR A 31 -3.43 6.39 -7.05
N LYS A 32 -3.04 7.63 -6.74
CA LYS A 32 -1.64 8.01 -6.49
C LYS A 32 -1.05 7.22 -5.32
N LEU A 33 -1.74 7.19 -4.19
CA LEU A 33 -1.30 6.46 -2.99
C LEU A 33 -1.24 4.95 -3.22
N LYS A 34 -2.23 4.39 -3.93
CA LYS A 34 -2.20 2.98 -4.36
C LYS A 34 -0.96 2.70 -5.22
N SER A 35 -0.59 3.63 -6.09
CA SER A 35 0.62 3.50 -6.91
C SER A 35 1.89 3.55 -6.07
N LEU A 36 2.04 4.54 -5.18
CA LEU A 36 3.18 4.64 -4.25
C LEU A 36 3.37 3.39 -3.39
N SER A 37 2.27 2.86 -2.86
CA SER A 37 2.31 1.69 -1.98
C SER A 37 2.81 0.40 -2.63
N LYS A 38 2.88 0.32 -3.98
CA LYS A 38 3.50 -0.81 -4.70
C LYS A 38 5.01 -0.87 -4.48
N PHE A 39 5.64 0.29 -4.32
CA PHE A 39 7.10 0.44 -4.22
C PHE A 39 7.61 0.29 -2.79
N ILE A 40 6.73 0.27 -1.81
CA ILE A 40 7.13 0.20 -0.41
C ILE A 40 7.36 -1.27 -0.02
N PRO A 41 8.47 -1.59 0.68
CA PRO A 41 8.79 -2.95 1.11
C PRO A 41 7.61 -3.63 1.82
N LEU A 42 7.41 -4.93 1.58
CA LEU A 42 6.27 -5.68 2.15
C LEU A 42 6.37 -5.82 3.67
N THR A 43 7.57 -5.74 4.22
CA THR A 43 7.82 -5.95 5.65
C THR A 43 8.97 -5.05 6.11
N PRO A 44 8.94 -4.55 7.35
CA PRO A 44 10.02 -3.73 7.92
C PRO A 44 11.39 -4.44 7.92
N ASP A 45 11.39 -5.78 7.99
CA ASP A 45 12.63 -6.59 8.00
C ASP A 45 13.25 -6.81 6.61
N ASN A 46 12.59 -6.35 5.52
CA ASN A 46 12.95 -6.69 4.15
C ASN A 46 13.04 -5.42 3.28
N ILE A 47 13.54 -4.33 3.87
CA ILE A 47 13.75 -3.04 3.21
C ILE A 47 14.66 -3.19 1.98
N PHE A 48 15.55 -4.19 1.95
CA PHE A 48 16.53 -4.43 0.88
C PHE A 48 16.22 -5.62 -0.03
N ALA A 49 15.02 -6.19 0.04
CA ALA A 49 14.65 -7.31 -0.81
C ALA A 49 14.25 -6.85 -2.22
N ASP A 50 14.92 -7.38 -3.25
CA ASP A 50 14.57 -7.16 -4.65
C ASP A 50 13.06 -7.37 -4.88
N ILE A 51 12.36 -6.32 -5.28
CA ILE A 51 10.95 -6.42 -5.68
C ILE A 51 10.92 -7.03 -7.09
N THR A 52 10.53 -8.29 -7.20
CA THR A 52 10.36 -8.91 -8.51
C THR A 52 9.21 -8.23 -9.28
N LYS A 53 9.30 -8.21 -10.62
CA LYS A 53 8.22 -7.70 -11.49
C LYS A 53 6.86 -8.34 -11.17
N ASP A 54 6.84 -9.65 -10.94
CA ASP A 54 5.62 -10.38 -10.60
C ASP A 54 5.05 -9.94 -9.25
N ASP A 55 5.90 -9.68 -8.25
CA ASP A 55 5.46 -9.20 -6.95
C ASP A 55 4.96 -7.76 -7.03
N PHE A 56 5.61 -6.90 -7.82
CA PHE A 56 5.14 -5.54 -8.10
C PHE A 56 3.74 -5.53 -8.73
N LEU A 57 3.51 -6.37 -9.74
CA LEU A 57 2.22 -6.51 -10.40
C LEU A 57 1.15 -7.12 -9.47
N ALA A 58 1.51 -8.17 -8.71
CA ALA A 58 0.60 -8.80 -7.76
C ALA A 58 0.17 -7.85 -6.63
N ARG A 59 1.05 -6.94 -6.19
CA ARG A 59 0.74 -5.89 -5.21
C ARG A 59 -0.38 -4.98 -5.71
N GLY A 60 -0.37 -4.61 -7.00
CA GLY A 60 -1.44 -3.80 -7.59
C GLY A 60 -2.83 -4.40 -7.37
N ASN A 61 -2.99 -5.69 -7.69
CA ASN A 61 -4.27 -6.40 -7.55
C ASN A 61 -4.74 -6.51 -6.09
N ILE A 62 -3.81 -6.60 -5.13
CA ILE A 62 -4.13 -6.69 -3.70
C ILE A 62 -4.57 -5.33 -3.16
N LEU A 63 -3.90 -4.26 -3.59
CA LEU A 63 -4.09 -2.89 -3.10
C LEU A 63 -5.29 -2.19 -3.74
N GLU A 64 -5.68 -2.56 -4.96
CA GLU A 64 -6.86 -2.02 -5.65
C GLU A 64 -8.14 -2.11 -4.79
N LYS A 65 -8.30 -3.23 -4.07
CA LYS A 65 -9.47 -3.51 -3.23
C LYS A 65 -9.39 -2.92 -1.83
N LYS A 66 -8.31 -2.21 -1.50
CA LYS A 66 -8.08 -1.65 -0.16
C LYS A 66 -8.53 -0.21 -0.10
N THR A 67 -9.02 0.18 1.07
CA THR A 67 -9.39 1.57 1.36
C THR A 67 -8.14 2.40 1.60
N LEU A 68 -8.28 3.71 1.42
CA LEU A 68 -7.22 4.67 1.66
C LEU A 68 -6.64 4.61 3.09
N GLY A 69 -7.51 4.44 4.08
CA GLY A 69 -7.09 4.25 5.48
C GLY A 69 -6.27 2.99 5.69
N PHE A 70 -6.59 1.89 4.99
CA PHE A 70 -5.75 0.69 5.03
C PHE A 70 -4.36 0.94 4.44
N ILE A 71 -4.29 1.69 3.33
CA ILE A 71 -3.03 2.02 2.68
C ILE A 71 -2.17 2.85 3.64
N PHE A 72 -2.72 3.91 4.22
CA PHE A 72 -1.99 4.74 5.18
C PHE A 72 -1.50 4.00 6.42
N ASN A 73 -2.34 3.15 7.01
CA ASN A 73 -1.91 2.32 8.13
C ASN A 73 -0.79 1.36 7.70
N SER A 74 -0.88 0.79 6.49
CA SER A 74 0.19 -0.05 5.94
C SER A 74 1.48 0.75 5.73
N LEU A 75 1.42 2.01 5.31
CA LEU A 75 2.59 2.88 5.17
C LEU A 75 3.27 3.13 6.52
N LYS A 76 2.48 3.43 7.55
CA LYS A 76 2.96 3.65 8.93
C LYS A 76 3.60 2.38 9.51
N GLU A 77 2.91 1.24 9.40
CA GLU A 77 3.40 -0.07 9.85
C GLU A 77 4.72 -0.46 9.17
N ARG A 78 5.02 0.10 7.99
CA ARG A 78 6.23 -0.15 7.20
C ARG A 78 7.35 0.87 7.45
N GLY A 79 7.20 1.71 8.47
CA GLY A 79 8.26 2.65 8.89
C GLY A 79 8.24 4.01 8.21
N MET A 80 7.16 4.36 7.48
CA MET A 80 6.95 5.75 7.08
C MET A 80 6.57 6.57 8.31
N SER A 81 7.53 7.29 8.88
CA SER A 81 7.26 8.29 9.90
C SER A 81 6.71 9.55 9.23
N LEU A 82 5.46 9.87 9.51
CA LEU A 82 4.88 11.16 9.18
C LEU A 82 4.92 12.01 10.45
N ASP A 83 5.21 13.30 10.31
CA ASP A 83 5.04 14.22 11.43
C ASP A 83 3.55 14.32 11.85
N GLU A 84 3.31 14.84 13.06
CA GLU A 84 1.96 14.94 13.63
C GLU A 84 1.01 15.76 12.75
N ASN A 85 1.50 16.79 12.05
CA ASN A 85 0.68 17.63 11.18
C ASN A 85 0.26 16.86 9.92
N ALA A 86 1.17 16.12 9.30
CA ALA A 86 0.88 15.26 8.16
C ALA A 86 -0.12 14.15 8.54
N GLU A 87 0.00 13.57 9.74
CA GLU A 87 -0.95 12.58 10.23
C GLU A 87 -2.36 13.17 10.46
N LEU A 88 -2.45 14.35 11.10
CA LEU A 88 -3.71 15.07 11.28
C LEU A 88 -4.38 15.40 9.94
N LEU A 89 -3.59 15.85 8.96
CA LEU A 89 -4.07 16.18 7.63
C LEU A 89 -4.64 14.96 6.90
N ILE A 90 -3.95 13.82 6.95
CA ILE A 90 -4.42 12.57 6.36
C ILE A 90 -5.70 12.07 7.02
N ASN A 91 -5.76 12.11 8.35
CA ASN A 91 -6.95 11.71 9.09
C ASN A 91 -8.14 12.61 8.73
N LYS A 92 -7.91 13.92 8.62
CA LYS A 92 -8.91 14.89 8.13
C LYS A 92 -9.35 14.58 6.71
N PHE A 93 -8.43 14.30 5.79
CA PHE A 93 -8.75 13.92 4.42
C PHE A 93 -9.65 12.69 4.36
N VAL A 94 -9.31 11.63 5.09
CA VAL A 94 -10.10 10.38 5.14
C VAL A 94 -11.50 10.64 5.70
N HIS A 95 -11.59 11.43 6.77
CA HIS A 95 -12.86 11.80 7.38
C HIS A 95 -13.75 12.58 6.40
N ASP A 96 -13.23 13.66 5.83
CA ASP A 96 -13.98 14.54 4.92
C ASP A 96 -14.39 13.81 3.64
N ARG A 97 -13.51 12.95 3.10
CA ARG A 97 -13.83 12.06 1.97
C ARG A 97 -15.02 11.16 2.29
N ASN A 98 -15.02 10.51 3.44
CA ASN A 98 -16.15 9.67 3.86
C ASN A 98 -17.43 10.49 4.03
N THR A 99 -17.32 11.72 4.50
CA THR A 99 -18.45 12.65 4.57
C THR A 99 -18.99 12.96 3.18
N VAL A 100 -18.14 13.31 2.20
CA VAL A 100 -18.57 13.56 0.81
C VAL A 100 -19.28 12.34 0.19
N ILE A 101 -18.72 11.14 0.36
CA ILE A 101 -19.23 9.94 -0.31
C ILE A 101 -20.47 9.36 0.38
N HIS A 102 -20.53 9.39 1.72
CA HIS A 102 -21.54 8.63 2.47
C HIS A 102 -22.44 9.48 3.37
N HIS A 103 -22.03 10.69 3.77
CA HIS A 103 -22.70 11.45 4.83
C HIS A 103 -22.99 12.91 4.48
N LEU A 104 -22.93 13.28 3.20
CA LEU A 104 -23.06 14.66 2.75
C LEU A 104 -24.41 15.29 3.16
N VAL A 105 -25.49 14.51 3.11
CA VAL A 105 -26.84 14.93 3.55
C VAL A 105 -26.98 15.11 5.07
N LYS A 106 -26.00 14.63 5.85
CA LYS A 106 -25.98 14.74 7.32
C LYS A 106 -25.17 15.93 7.82
N LEU A 107 -24.64 16.76 6.92
CA LEU A 107 -23.90 17.96 7.29
C LEU A 107 -24.80 18.90 8.11
N PRO A 108 -24.35 19.39 9.29
CA PRO A 108 -25.14 20.32 10.10
C PRO A 108 -25.53 21.57 9.33
N GLY A 109 -26.83 21.88 9.31
CA GLY A 109 -27.37 23.03 8.59
C GLY A 109 -27.42 22.88 7.08
N PHE A 110 -27.01 21.74 6.52
CA PHE A 110 -27.13 21.48 5.09
C PHE A 110 -28.59 21.19 4.70
N ASN A 111 -29.04 21.88 3.65
CA ASN A 111 -30.34 21.65 3.04
C ASN A 111 -30.26 22.05 1.56
N LEU A 112 -30.61 21.14 0.66
CA LEU A 112 -30.54 21.37 -0.78
C LEU A 112 -31.62 22.34 -1.30
N ASN A 113 -32.66 22.58 -0.49
CA ASN A 113 -33.81 23.41 -0.86
C ASN A 113 -33.73 24.83 -0.30
N THR A 114 -32.65 25.18 0.42
CA THR A 114 -32.43 26.52 0.94
C THR A 114 -31.08 27.05 0.49
N GLU A 115 -30.98 28.37 0.26
CA GLU A 115 -29.72 28.98 -0.15
C GLU A 115 -28.64 28.84 0.93
N GLU A 116 -29.01 29.10 2.19
CA GLU A 116 -28.11 28.95 3.34
C GLU A 116 -27.60 27.51 3.47
N GLY A 117 -28.49 26.53 3.30
CA GLY A 117 -28.14 25.12 3.40
C GLY A 117 -27.15 24.69 2.31
N ILE A 118 -27.33 25.17 1.08
CA ILE A 118 -26.37 24.93 -0.01
C ILE A 118 -25.04 25.64 0.26
N GLU A 119 -25.06 26.85 0.81
CA GLU A 119 -23.83 27.57 1.17
C GLU A 119 -23.00 26.82 2.21
N LYS A 120 -23.62 26.20 3.21
CA LYS A 120 -22.93 25.31 4.16
C LYS A 120 -22.26 24.15 3.42
N GLY A 121 -22.96 23.53 2.48
CA GLY A 121 -22.42 22.45 1.65
C GLY A 121 -21.24 22.90 0.77
N ILE A 122 -21.36 24.05 0.11
CA ILE A 122 -20.30 24.65 -0.71
C ILE A 122 -19.08 24.98 0.15
N HIS A 123 -19.28 25.58 1.32
CA HIS A 123 -18.21 25.91 2.25
C HIS A 123 -17.43 24.64 2.67
N PHE A 124 -18.15 23.60 3.09
CA PHE A 124 -17.54 22.30 3.41
C PHE A 124 -16.72 21.73 2.23
N LEU A 125 -17.27 21.73 1.02
CA LEU A 125 -16.56 21.23 -0.17
C LEU A 125 -15.30 22.05 -0.48
N ASN A 126 -15.33 23.37 -0.29
CA ASN A 126 -14.14 24.21 -0.48
C ASN A 126 -13.06 23.91 0.55
N GLU A 127 -13.42 23.73 1.82
CA GLU A 127 -12.46 23.34 2.87
C GLU A 127 -11.89 21.95 2.60
N TYR A 128 -12.73 21.00 2.16
CA TYR A 128 -12.26 19.67 1.77
C TYR A 128 -11.29 19.72 0.58
N ARG A 129 -11.55 20.58 -0.41
CA ARG A 129 -10.64 20.77 -1.55
C ARG A 129 -9.30 21.40 -1.17
N LYS A 130 -9.26 22.27 -0.15
CA LYS A 130 -7.99 22.72 0.43
C LYS A 130 -7.21 21.55 1.01
N THR A 131 -7.87 20.70 1.81
CA THR A 131 -7.23 19.48 2.33
C THR A 131 -6.74 18.54 1.22
N ILE A 132 -7.49 18.39 0.12
CA ILE A 132 -7.02 17.66 -1.08
C ILE A 132 -5.74 18.28 -1.64
N GLN A 133 -5.68 19.61 -1.74
CA GLN A 133 -4.51 20.33 -2.23
C GLN A 133 -3.30 20.09 -1.32
N ASP A 134 -3.47 20.26 -0.01
CA ASP A 134 -2.41 20.03 0.97
C ASP A 134 -1.87 18.59 0.88
N ILE A 135 -2.75 17.59 0.70
CA ILE A 135 -2.35 16.19 0.50
C ILE A 135 -1.56 16.02 -0.81
N ASN A 136 -2.00 16.64 -1.91
CA ASN A 136 -1.25 16.60 -3.18
C ASN A 136 0.13 17.23 -3.04
N ASP A 137 0.25 18.35 -2.32
CA ASP A 137 1.54 19.02 -2.13
C ASP A 137 2.55 18.15 -1.35
N ILE A 138 2.07 17.22 -0.52
CA ILE A 138 2.91 16.21 0.14
C ILE A 138 3.28 15.05 -0.79
N PHE A 139 2.29 14.45 -1.49
CA PHE A 139 2.51 13.18 -2.19
C PHE A 139 2.95 13.32 -3.65
N ASP A 140 2.67 14.44 -4.31
CA ASP A 140 3.07 14.67 -5.70
C ASP A 140 4.59 14.71 -5.87
N PRO A 141 5.38 15.43 -5.04
CA PRO A 141 6.83 15.40 -5.14
C PRO A 141 7.39 13.98 -5.01
N ILE A 142 6.87 13.19 -4.08
CA ILE A 142 7.28 11.80 -3.84
C ILE A 142 7.00 10.94 -5.07
N LEU A 143 5.79 11.03 -5.62
CA LEU A 143 5.38 10.26 -6.78
C LEU A 143 6.17 10.64 -8.03
N ILE A 144 6.38 11.94 -8.27
CA ILE A 144 7.13 12.43 -9.43
C ILE A 144 8.58 12.00 -9.33
N ASN A 145 9.22 12.15 -8.16
CA ASN A 145 10.60 11.74 -7.95
C ASN A 145 10.77 10.23 -8.20
N LEU A 146 9.85 9.42 -7.69
CA LEU A 146 9.84 7.98 -7.96
C LEU A 146 9.71 7.65 -9.46
N HIS A 147 8.90 8.38 -10.22
CA HIS A 147 8.81 8.19 -11.66
C HIS A 147 10.11 8.58 -12.38
N ILE A 148 10.79 9.63 -11.93
CA ILE A 148 12.10 10.03 -12.45
C ILE A 148 13.12 8.91 -12.21
N LEU A 149 13.23 8.42 -10.97
CA LEU A 149 14.12 7.31 -10.61
C LEU A 149 13.85 6.08 -11.46
N LEU A 150 12.59 5.70 -11.65
CA LEU A 150 12.23 4.55 -12.47
C LEU A 150 12.60 4.73 -13.93
N LEU A 151 12.43 5.94 -14.48
CA LEU A 151 12.81 6.24 -15.85
C LEU A 151 14.33 6.20 -16.01
N GLU A 152 15.07 6.85 -15.11
CA GLU A 152 16.54 6.92 -15.12
C GLU A 152 17.21 5.55 -15.09
N ASN A 153 16.52 4.54 -14.56
CA ASN A 153 16.98 3.15 -14.45
C ASN A 153 16.47 2.21 -15.56
N VAL A 154 15.94 2.74 -16.67
CA VAL A 154 15.50 1.90 -17.81
C VAL A 154 16.68 1.59 -18.74
N ASP A 155 17.08 0.31 -18.80
CA ASP A 155 18.21 -0.18 -19.62
C ASP A 155 18.00 -0.08 -21.15
N ILE A 156 16.75 -0.03 -21.62
CA ILE A 156 16.43 -0.04 -23.06
C ILE A 156 15.51 1.14 -23.37
N ILE A 157 16.05 2.11 -24.10
CA ILE A 157 15.32 3.30 -24.54
C ILE A 157 15.20 3.27 -26.06
N ASP A 158 14.04 2.84 -26.55
CA ASP A 158 13.75 2.80 -27.99
C ASP A 158 13.71 4.20 -28.64
N GLU A 159 13.34 5.24 -27.86
CA GLU A 159 13.19 6.62 -28.33
C GLU A 159 13.85 7.64 -27.37
N PRO A 160 15.18 7.84 -27.43
CA PRO A 160 15.93 8.64 -26.44
C PRO A 160 15.49 10.10 -26.34
N LYS A 161 15.03 10.71 -27.45
CA LYS A 161 14.50 12.08 -27.44
C LYS A 161 13.21 12.21 -26.62
N LYS A 162 12.24 11.34 -26.88
CA LYS A 162 10.95 11.33 -26.17
C LYS A 162 11.11 10.97 -24.70
N TYR A 163 12.07 10.10 -24.41
CA TYR A 163 12.48 9.78 -23.05
C TYR A 163 13.04 11.02 -22.33
N GLN A 164 13.98 11.75 -22.94
CA GLN A 164 14.55 12.96 -22.35
C GLN A 164 13.49 14.07 -22.18
N GLU A 165 12.58 14.24 -23.14
CA GLU A 165 11.43 15.15 -23.02
C GLU A 165 10.53 14.80 -21.83
N SER A 166 10.29 13.50 -21.62
CA SER A 166 9.49 13.01 -20.49
C SER A 166 10.17 13.28 -19.15
N LEU A 167 11.49 13.04 -19.05
CA LEU A 167 12.27 13.39 -17.86
C LEU A 167 12.26 14.89 -17.58
N ASN A 168 12.48 15.72 -18.61
CA ASN A 168 12.46 17.17 -18.47
C ASN A 168 11.10 17.66 -17.97
N LYS A 169 10.00 17.09 -18.50
CA LYS A 169 8.64 17.39 -18.04
C LYS A 169 8.43 16.99 -16.59
N LEU A 170 8.88 15.80 -16.16
CA LEU A 170 8.75 15.36 -14.77
C LEU A 170 9.58 16.23 -13.83
N ARG A 171 10.80 16.62 -14.20
CA ARG A 171 11.63 17.54 -13.40
C ARG A 171 10.98 18.92 -13.28
N SER A 172 10.34 19.42 -14.34
CA SER A 172 9.53 20.65 -14.28
C SER A 172 8.38 20.51 -13.27
N LEU A 173 7.61 19.43 -13.36
CA LEU A 173 6.50 19.17 -12.45
C LEU A 173 6.97 19.02 -10.99
N LEU A 174 8.13 18.39 -10.76
CA LEU A 174 8.73 18.27 -9.44
C LEU A 174 9.05 19.65 -8.86
N ASN A 175 9.74 20.49 -9.64
CA ASN A 175 10.08 21.85 -9.22
C ASN A 175 8.84 22.68 -8.90
N GLU A 176 7.80 22.61 -9.73
CA GLU A 176 6.52 23.26 -9.49
C GLU A 176 5.87 22.76 -8.19
N SER A 177 5.89 21.45 -7.95
CA SER A 177 5.30 20.85 -6.75
C SER A 177 6.06 21.21 -5.48
N LEU A 178 7.39 21.19 -5.51
CA LEU A 178 8.23 21.61 -4.38
C LEU A 178 8.05 23.11 -4.07
N THR A 179 7.90 23.93 -5.10
CA THR A 179 7.60 25.37 -4.94
C THR A 179 6.25 25.58 -4.26
N ARG A 180 5.21 24.82 -4.64
CA ARG A 180 3.89 24.88 -3.99
C ARG A 180 3.93 24.45 -2.52
N ALA A 181 4.71 23.42 -2.20
CA ALA A 181 4.93 22.95 -0.83
C ALA A 181 5.80 23.89 0.03
N GLY A 182 6.11 25.11 -0.44
CA GLY A 182 6.91 26.09 0.28
C GLY A 182 8.38 25.72 0.41
N GLY A 183 8.89 24.82 -0.44
CA GLY A 183 10.29 24.35 -0.41
C GLY A 183 10.70 23.63 0.88
N SER A 184 9.76 23.32 1.78
CA SER A 184 10.02 22.80 3.13
C SER A 184 9.86 21.29 3.27
N LEU A 185 9.59 20.57 2.18
CA LEU A 185 9.75 19.11 2.17
C LEU A 185 11.25 18.78 2.00
N GLU A 186 12.01 19.00 3.07
CA GLU A 186 13.17 18.15 3.34
C GLU A 186 12.61 16.76 3.60
N ILE A 187 12.44 15.98 2.53
CA ILE A 187 12.25 14.54 2.70
C ILE A 187 13.61 14.01 3.14
N GLU A 188 13.90 14.12 4.45
CA GLU A 188 14.93 13.30 5.07
C GLU A 188 14.41 11.86 5.03
N PHE A 189 14.73 11.18 3.94
CA PHE A 189 14.73 9.73 3.95
C PHE A 189 15.75 9.33 5.00
N HIS A 190 15.32 8.85 6.16
CA HIS A 190 16.22 8.28 7.16
C HIS A 190 17.08 7.19 6.50
N ASN A 191 18.29 7.56 6.04
CA ASN A 191 19.49 6.85 5.59
C ASN A 191 19.40 5.41 5.03
N ASN A 192 18.20 4.87 4.75
CA ASN A 192 17.94 3.49 4.38
C ASN A 192 17.15 3.40 3.07
N LEU A 193 16.41 4.44 2.68
CA LEU A 193 15.73 4.49 1.38
C LEU A 193 16.70 4.89 0.27
N ASP A 194 17.61 5.84 0.52
CA ASP A 194 18.71 6.15 -0.41
C ASP A 194 19.70 4.98 -0.56
N GLU A 195 19.94 4.21 0.49
CA GLU A 195 20.68 2.94 0.39
C GLU A 195 19.88 1.89 -0.39
N HIS A 196 18.56 1.78 -0.21
CA HIS A 196 17.74 0.86 -0.98
C HIS A 196 17.71 1.21 -2.48
N PHE A 197 17.63 2.51 -2.82
CA PHE A 197 17.70 2.98 -4.19
C PHE A 197 19.13 2.87 -4.76
N SER A 198 20.18 3.15 -3.99
CA SER A 198 21.59 2.88 -4.37
C SER A 198 21.89 1.39 -4.56
N TYR A 199 21.20 0.50 -3.83
CA TYR A 199 21.30 -0.95 -4.01
C TYR A 199 20.59 -1.42 -5.29
N LEU A 200 19.46 -0.77 -5.64
CA LEU A 200 18.79 -0.96 -6.93
C LEU A 200 19.66 -0.46 -8.10
N ASP A 201 20.42 0.62 -7.87
CA ASP A 201 21.36 1.27 -8.80
C ASP A 201 22.58 0.37 -9.14
N THR A 202 23.02 -0.48 -8.20
CA THR A 202 24.28 -1.22 -8.36
C THR A 202 24.17 -2.74 -8.52
N ASN A 203 23.11 -3.41 -8.06
CA ASN A 203 23.07 -4.89 -8.06
C ASN A 203 21.86 -5.56 -8.72
N SER A 204 20.70 -4.88 -8.87
CA SER A 204 19.50 -5.55 -9.40
C SER A 204 19.37 -5.53 -10.93
N PHE A 205 20.00 -4.60 -11.64
CA PHE A 205 19.96 -4.54 -13.11
C PHE A 205 21.25 -5.05 -13.78
N ASN A 206 22.38 -5.03 -13.08
CA ASN A 206 23.69 -5.41 -13.65
C ASN A 206 24.10 -6.89 -13.49
N LYS A 207 23.18 -7.81 -13.20
CA LYS A 207 23.47 -9.25 -13.32
C LYS A 207 22.59 -9.93 -14.34
N ASN A 208 23.12 -9.96 -15.56
CA ASN A 208 23.11 -11.13 -16.42
C ASN A 208 23.57 -12.37 -15.65
N HIS A 209 22.68 -12.92 -14.83
CA HIS A 209 22.64 -14.33 -14.53
C HIS A 209 21.19 -14.76 -14.75
N PHE A 210 20.91 -15.16 -15.99
CA PHE A 210 20.00 -16.27 -16.26
C PHE A 210 20.51 -17.49 -15.46
N SER A 211 20.26 -17.48 -14.15
CA SER A 211 20.31 -18.67 -13.33
C SER A 211 18.97 -19.36 -13.56
N THR A 212 19.07 -20.57 -14.09
CA THR A 212 18.02 -21.51 -14.52
C THR A 212 17.13 -22.01 -13.38
N LEU A 213 16.84 -21.18 -12.38
CA LEU A 213 15.99 -21.52 -11.24
C LEU A 213 14.56 -21.02 -11.48
N LYS A 214 13.60 -21.92 -11.30
CA LYS A 214 12.18 -21.65 -11.53
C LYS A 214 11.71 -20.50 -10.62
N PRO A 215 10.76 -19.65 -11.04
CA PRO A 215 10.23 -18.52 -10.26
C PRO A 215 9.76 -18.88 -8.83
N GLN A 216 9.40 -20.15 -8.60
CA GLN A 216 9.00 -20.68 -7.31
C GLN A 216 10.17 -20.76 -6.30
N ASP A 217 11.41 -20.90 -6.76
CA ASP A 217 12.59 -21.08 -5.89
C ASP A 217 13.17 -19.73 -5.43
N LYS A 218 13.00 -18.65 -6.22
CA LYS A 218 13.30 -17.27 -5.78
C LYS A 218 12.32 -16.79 -4.70
N LYS A 219 11.02 -17.07 -4.82
CA LYS A 219 10.00 -16.72 -3.80
C LYS A 219 10.23 -17.46 -2.48
N LYS A 220 10.66 -18.72 -2.51
CA LYS A 220 11.05 -19.47 -1.29
C LYS A 220 12.19 -18.78 -0.54
N LYS A 221 13.26 -18.34 -1.25
CA LYS A 221 14.40 -17.65 -0.62
C LYS A 221 14.04 -16.33 0.05
N LEU A 222 13.10 -15.56 -0.51
CA LEU A 222 12.67 -14.26 0.01
C LEU A 222 11.97 -14.36 1.38
N TRP A 223 11.19 -15.42 1.56
CA TRP A 223 10.38 -15.66 2.75
C TRP A 223 11.15 -16.44 3.83
N GLN A 224 12.06 -17.35 3.45
CA GLN A 224 12.89 -18.16 4.34
C GLN A 224 13.61 -17.35 5.44
N ASN A 225 14.00 -16.11 5.15
CA ASN A 225 14.77 -15.28 6.07
C ASN A 225 13.91 -14.40 7.00
N THR A 226 12.59 -14.35 6.82
CA THR A 226 11.70 -13.55 7.67
C THR A 226 11.63 -14.11 9.09
N LYS A 227 11.55 -13.23 10.11
CA LYS A 227 11.46 -13.64 11.52
C LYS A 227 10.24 -14.55 11.76
N ILE A 228 9.10 -14.22 11.14
CA ILE A 228 7.87 -15.02 11.23
C ILE A 228 8.03 -16.44 10.70
N LEU A 229 8.74 -16.65 9.59
CA LEU A 229 8.93 -17.99 9.05
C LEU A 229 10.01 -18.79 9.77
N ARG A 230 11.04 -18.12 10.30
CA ARG A 230 11.98 -18.76 11.22
C ARG A 230 11.29 -19.23 12.50
N ALA A 231 10.42 -18.39 13.07
CA ALA A 231 9.63 -18.75 14.24
C ALA A 231 8.63 -19.89 13.94
N LEU A 232 7.89 -19.81 12.83
CA LEU A 232 7.00 -20.88 12.35
C LEU A 232 7.75 -22.19 12.11
N SER A 233 8.98 -22.14 11.57
CA SER A 233 9.82 -23.32 11.33
C SER A 233 10.33 -23.93 12.63
N ARG A 234 10.84 -23.10 13.53
CA ARG A 234 11.35 -23.55 14.82
C ARG A 234 10.25 -24.20 15.66
N ILE A 235 9.11 -23.53 15.81
CA ILE A 235 7.96 -24.11 16.52
C ILE A 235 7.44 -25.34 15.79
N GLY A 236 7.41 -25.29 14.45
CA GLY A 236 6.92 -26.36 13.60
C GLY A 236 7.67 -27.68 13.77
N VAL A 237 8.99 -27.64 14.00
CA VAL A 237 9.80 -28.83 14.30
C VAL A 237 9.30 -29.52 15.57
N ASP A 238 8.96 -28.76 16.60
CA ASP A 238 8.57 -29.30 17.91
C ASP A 238 7.15 -29.88 17.94
N ILE A 239 6.25 -29.35 17.11
CA ILE A 239 4.80 -29.69 17.17
C ILE A 239 4.31 -30.46 15.94
N ALA A 240 5.20 -30.78 15.00
CA ALA A 240 4.87 -31.63 13.87
C ALA A 240 4.45 -33.02 14.34
N ASN A 241 3.38 -33.55 13.76
CA ASN A 241 3.01 -34.95 13.97
C ASN A 241 3.98 -35.89 13.23
N GLN A 242 3.80 -37.20 13.39
CA GLN A 242 4.62 -38.24 12.75
C GLN A 242 4.67 -38.12 11.21
N ASP A 243 3.65 -37.53 10.59
CA ASP A 243 3.56 -37.30 9.14
C ASP A 243 4.11 -35.93 8.70
N GLY A 244 4.75 -35.18 9.62
CA GLY A 244 5.30 -33.85 9.37
C GLY A 244 4.26 -32.73 9.25
N TRP A 245 3.00 -32.96 9.63
CA TRP A 245 1.94 -31.96 9.63
C TRP A 245 1.83 -31.24 10.97
N ILE A 246 1.74 -29.92 10.88
CA ILE A 246 1.62 -29.00 11.99
C ILE A 246 0.19 -28.47 12.05
N SER A 247 -0.42 -28.51 13.24
CA SER A 247 -1.71 -27.87 13.47
C SER A 247 -1.55 -26.36 13.56
N LEU A 248 -2.25 -25.62 12.70
CA LEU A 248 -2.14 -24.15 12.67
C LEU A 248 -2.54 -23.53 14.01
N SER A 249 -3.62 -23.99 14.62
CA SER A 249 -4.09 -23.44 15.90
C SER A 249 -3.11 -23.65 17.05
N ILE A 250 -2.43 -24.80 17.08
CA ILE A 250 -1.41 -25.10 18.11
C ILE A 250 -0.16 -24.25 17.85
N CYS A 251 0.24 -24.11 16.59
CA CYS A 251 1.36 -23.27 16.19
C CYS A 251 1.12 -21.79 16.53
N GLU A 252 -0.08 -21.26 16.24
CA GLU A 252 -0.47 -19.89 16.55
C GLU A 252 -0.48 -19.63 18.07
N GLN A 253 -0.95 -20.60 18.86
CA GLN A 253 -0.91 -20.47 20.32
C GLN A 253 0.53 -20.40 20.84
N ARG A 254 1.40 -21.28 20.32
CA ARG A 254 2.81 -21.34 20.75
C ARG A 254 3.61 -20.13 20.27
N LEU A 255 3.31 -19.61 19.08
CA LEU A 255 3.84 -18.34 18.58
C LEU A 255 3.51 -17.18 19.51
N LYS A 256 2.27 -17.09 19.99
CA LYS A 256 1.86 -16.03 20.92
C LYS A 256 2.60 -16.09 22.26
N THR A 257 3.05 -17.28 22.67
CA THR A 257 3.78 -17.48 23.93
C THR A 257 5.28 -17.26 23.76
N GLU A 258 5.89 -17.83 22.72
CA GLU A 258 7.35 -17.81 22.52
C GLU A 258 7.84 -16.58 21.74
N TYR A 259 6.98 -15.97 20.93
CA TYR A 259 7.27 -14.81 20.07
C TYR A 259 6.09 -13.82 20.06
N PRO A 260 5.73 -13.22 21.22
CA PRO A 260 4.56 -12.34 21.35
C PRO A 260 4.60 -11.11 20.44
N GLU A 261 5.80 -10.69 20.04
CA GLU A 261 6.05 -9.61 19.09
C GLU A 261 5.72 -9.98 17.64
N ILE A 262 5.71 -11.27 17.28
CA ILE A 262 5.44 -11.73 15.92
C ILE A 262 3.92 -11.86 15.73
N LYS A 263 3.33 -10.88 15.03
CA LYS A 263 1.90 -10.85 14.69
C LYS A 263 1.70 -10.77 13.18
N PRO A 264 0.62 -11.35 12.63
CA PRO A 264 0.33 -11.25 11.20
C PRO A 264 0.23 -9.81 10.70
N ASP A 265 -0.29 -8.93 11.56
CA ASP A 265 -0.48 -7.51 11.26
C ASP A 265 0.86 -6.81 10.94
N ASN A 266 1.95 -7.16 11.62
CA ASN A 266 3.30 -6.65 11.34
C ASN A 266 3.79 -6.97 9.91
N TYR A 267 3.13 -7.91 9.23
CA TYR A 267 3.43 -8.35 7.87
C TYR A 267 2.32 -7.96 6.89
N GLY A 268 1.32 -7.17 7.31
CA GLY A 268 0.20 -6.72 6.47
C GLY A 268 -0.88 -7.77 6.19
N PHE A 269 -0.96 -8.82 7.02
CA PHE A 269 -1.93 -9.91 6.87
C PHE A 269 -2.82 -10.04 8.10
N LYS A 270 -4.07 -10.47 7.89
CA LYS A 270 -5.03 -10.62 9.01
C LYS A 270 -4.83 -11.89 9.81
N THR A 271 -4.22 -12.91 9.19
CA THR A 271 -4.06 -14.25 9.79
C THR A 271 -2.75 -14.89 9.39
N PHE A 272 -2.21 -15.77 10.24
CA PHE A 272 -1.04 -16.58 9.89
C PHE A 272 -1.31 -17.52 8.71
N LEU A 273 -2.57 -17.91 8.49
CA LEU A 273 -2.96 -18.71 7.32
C LEU A 273 -2.71 -17.99 6.00
N GLU A 274 -2.95 -16.68 5.93
CA GLU A 274 -2.66 -15.88 4.74
C GLU A 274 -1.15 -15.86 4.45
N ILE A 275 -0.33 -15.70 5.49
CA ILE A 275 1.14 -15.72 5.41
C ILE A 275 1.66 -17.08 4.94
N ILE A 276 1.13 -18.16 5.50
CA ILE A 276 1.49 -19.54 5.10
C ILE A 276 1.11 -19.81 3.64
N LYS A 277 -0.02 -19.30 3.17
CA LYS A 277 -0.43 -19.45 1.75
C LYS A 277 0.43 -18.62 0.80
N ILE A 278 0.67 -17.35 1.14
CA ILE A 278 1.37 -16.42 0.23
C ILE A 278 2.87 -16.70 0.13
N SER A 279 3.48 -17.20 1.22
CA SER A 279 4.89 -17.58 1.25
C SER A 279 5.23 -18.74 0.31
N ASN A 280 4.22 -19.53 -0.10
CA ASN A 280 4.39 -20.71 -0.94
C ASN A 280 5.44 -21.72 -0.43
N MET A 281 5.76 -21.67 0.86
CA MET A 281 6.74 -22.55 1.51
C MET A 281 6.10 -23.80 2.09
N PHE A 282 4.77 -23.85 2.14
CA PHE A 282 4.03 -24.89 2.83
C PHE A 282 2.99 -25.56 1.97
N LYS A 283 2.77 -26.85 2.19
CA LYS A 283 1.54 -27.51 1.79
C LYS A 283 0.50 -27.29 2.87
N VAL A 284 -0.69 -26.86 2.50
CA VAL A 284 -1.80 -26.60 3.44
C VAL A 284 -2.90 -27.62 3.20
N LYS A 285 -3.38 -28.28 4.27
CA LYS A 285 -4.57 -29.14 4.23
C LYS A 285 -5.66 -28.60 5.16
N LYS A 286 -6.91 -28.77 4.73
CA LYS A 286 -8.11 -28.40 5.47
C LYS A 286 -8.84 -29.68 5.86
N SER A 287 -9.14 -29.86 7.14
CA SER A 287 -9.89 -31.01 7.66
C SER A 287 -11.16 -30.54 8.36
N LYS A 288 -12.28 -31.22 8.11
CA LYS A 288 -13.56 -30.92 8.74
C LYS A 288 -13.65 -31.68 10.07
N CYS A 289 -13.86 -30.97 11.17
CA CYS A 289 -14.03 -31.62 12.46
C CYS A 289 -15.44 -32.23 12.53
N LYS A 290 -15.56 -33.54 12.80
CA LYS A 290 -16.87 -34.22 12.83
C LYS A 290 -17.79 -33.74 13.98
N LYS A 291 -17.23 -33.11 15.02
CA LYS A 291 -17.96 -32.71 16.24
C LYS A 291 -18.35 -31.23 16.32
N GLN A 292 -17.75 -30.38 15.50
CA GLN A 292 -18.04 -28.93 15.45
C GLN A 292 -17.92 -28.55 13.99
N ASN A 293 -18.89 -27.83 13.41
CA ASN A 293 -18.91 -27.43 12.00
C ASN A 293 -17.82 -26.37 11.66
N LYS A 294 -16.62 -26.53 12.22
CA LYS A 294 -15.42 -25.71 12.08
C LYS A 294 -14.36 -26.51 11.35
N TYR A 295 -13.61 -25.82 10.51
CA TYR A 295 -12.49 -26.38 9.78
C TYR A 295 -11.19 -26.21 10.58
N LYS A 296 -10.38 -27.28 10.62
CA LYS A 296 -9.01 -27.23 11.14
C LYS A 296 -8.04 -27.16 9.96
N PHE A 297 -7.08 -26.25 10.06
CA PHE A 297 -6.01 -26.11 9.08
C PHE A 297 -4.74 -26.73 9.61
N TYR A 298 -4.03 -27.43 8.73
CA TYR A 298 -2.71 -27.96 9.00
C TYR A 298 -1.78 -27.57 7.86
N PHE A 299 -0.51 -27.40 8.17
CA PHE A 299 0.50 -27.10 7.17
C PHE A 299 1.73 -28.00 7.36
N ARG A 300 2.53 -28.18 6.31
CA ARG A 300 3.83 -28.86 6.37
C ARG A 300 4.80 -28.17 5.44
N PHE A 301 6.07 -28.19 5.79
CA PHE A 301 7.13 -27.68 4.92
C PHE A 301 7.19 -28.49 3.62
N HIS A 302 7.54 -27.84 2.51
CA HIS A 302 7.96 -28.58 1.32
C HIS A 302 9.26 -29.32 1.67
N GLN A 303 9.21 -30.65 1.76
CA GLN A 303 10.43 -31.45 1.69
C GLN A 303 11.02 -31.23 0.30
N GLU A 304 12.24 -30.71 0.23
CA GLU A 304 13.03 -30.79 -0.99
C GLU A 304 13.16 -32.28 -1.33
N LYS A 305 12.69 -32.67 -2.51
CA LYS A 305 13.08 -33.97 -3.05
C LYS A 305 14.59 -33.86 -3.26
N ASN A 306 15.36 -34.48 -2.37
CA ASN A 306 16.71 -34.86 -2.71
C ASN A 306 16.59 -35.87 -3.85
N ASP A 307 16.67 -35.40 -5.09
CA ASP A 307 17.02 -36.22 -6.23
C ASP A 307 18.48 -36.65 -6.01
N ILE A 308 18.65 -37.68 -5.18
CA ILE A 308 19.87 -38.46 -5.12
C ILE A 308 19.84 -39.30 -6.40
N CYS A 309 20.49 -38.80 -7.45
CA CYS A 309 20.98 -39.65 -8.52
C CYS A 309 21.85 -40.74 -7.86
N ARG A 310 21.36 -41.98 -7.92
CA ARG A 310 22.21 -43.17 -7.91
C ARG A 310 22.81 -43.33 -9.30
#